data_AF-A0A502LHU1-F1
#
_entry.id   AF-A0A502LHU1-F1
#
_cell.length_a   1.000
_cell.length_b   1.000
_cell.length_c   1.000
_cell.angle_alpha   90.00
_cell.angle_beta   90.00
_cell.angle_gamma   90.00
#
_symmetry.space_group_name_H-M   'P 1'
#
loop_
_entity.id
_entity.type
_entity.pdbx_description
1 polymer ?
#
loop_
_entity_poly.entity_id
_entity_poly.type
_entity_poly.pdbx_seq_one_letter_code
_entity_poly.pdbx_strand_id
1 'polypeptide(L)'
;MKKLALTLLSSLVLAACGSGSGGSNTDTTTSRPAVNQPAPSLSKPTVSQPTTPKTALDSVDSAFRSQVIQEKLIELPNQQTNFAFDPEGWISVENVGNELKLRAYNLSYSAIGYVLPRDVSIDEYGRVIDNRVTAKDNFDIVGLTTKFDDIANLGAATYNGVSFGANSEGKMRFTVDFANKNVEGRLYDRTTLKDKKALPEIILEKGTIMSADSIASFGGMAHATIDGIQVHTPYSGTFMGPKAEEVNGVVLDDRGNPYEAFAGKK
;
A
#
# COMPACT_ATOMS: atom_id res chain seq x y z
N MET A 1 -13.55 15.91 -15.11
CA MET A 1 -13.92 15.31 -13.82
C MET A 1 -14.03 13.80 -13.99
N LYS A 2 -13.00 13.03 -13.65
CA LYS A 2 -13.14 11.57 -13.56
C LYS A 2 -13.52 11.26 -12.11
N LYS A 3 -14.76 10.81 -11.88
CA LYS A 3 -15.23 10.27 -10.61
C LYS A 3 -15.73 8.87 -10.95
N LEU A 4 -15.04 7.83 -10.50
CA LEU A 4 -15.42 6.45 -10.76
C LEU A 4 -15.85 5.80 -9.45
N ALA A 5 -17.15 5.51 -9.35
CA ALA A 5 -17.76 4.77 -8.26
C ALA A 5 -17.63 3.27 -8.57
N LEU A 6 -16.99 2.51 -7.68
CA LEU A 6 -16.85 1.07 -7.81
C LEU A 6 -18.09 0.39 -7.20
N THR A 7 -18.86 -0.34 -8.01
CA THR A 7 -20.05 -1.09 -7.57
C THR A 7 -19.69 -2.57 -7.50
N LEU A 8 -19.75 -3.18 -6.31
CA LEU A 8 -19.30 -4.57 -6.07
C LEU A 8 -20.50 -5.51 -5.84
N LEU A 9 -20.63 -6.54 -6.68
CA LEU A 9 -21.51 -7.70 -6.46
C LEU A 9 -20.70 -8.84 -5.81
N SER A 10 -21.24 -9.37 -4.71
CA SER A 10 -20.62 -10.41 -3.88
C SER A 10 -21.16 -11.79 -4.23
N SER A 11 -20.29 -12.77 -4.50
CA SER A 11 -20.65 -14.20 -4.43
C SER A 11 -19.47 -15.01 -3.91
N LEU A 12 -19.68 -15.66 -2.75
CA LEU A 12 -18.71 -16.48 -2.02
C LEU A 12 -18.75 -17.94 -2.48
N VAL A 13 -17.58 -18.58 -2.58
CA VAL A 13 -17.44 -20.05 -2.44
C VAL A 13 -16.19 -20.36 -1.61
N LEU A 14 -16.38 -21.04 -0.48
CA LEU A 14 -15.32 -21.57 0.39
C LEU A 14 -14.82 -22.93 -0.12
N ALA A 15 -13.51 -23.17 0.00
CA ALA A 15 -12.94 -24.51 0.19
C ALA A 15 -11.57 -24.42 0.88
N ALA A 16 -11.30 -25.40 1.74
CA ALA A 16 -10.38 -25.34 2.86
C ALA A 16 -9.11 -26.22 2.72
N CYS A 17 -8.16 -25.97 3.63
CA CYS A 17 -7.26 -26.89 4.35
C CYS A 17 -5.91 -27.38 3.77
N GLY A 18 -4.88 -27.15 4.61
CA GLY A 18 -3.84 -28.11 5.02
C GLY A 18 -2.48 -27.95 4.34
N SER A 19 -1.31 -28.20 4.93
CA SER A 19 -0.80 -28.38 6.31
C SER A 19 0.70 -28.76 6.22
N GLY A 20 1.55 -28.29 7.15
CA GLY A 20 2.83 -28.92 7.56
C GLY A 20 4.10 -28.54 6.77
N SER A 21 5.35 -28.72 7.24
CA SER A 21 5.96 -29.07 8.54
C SER A 21 7.49 -29.18 8.34
N GLY A 22 8.31 -28.66 9.28
CA GLY A 22 9.68 -29.13 9.60
C GLY A 22 10.84 -28.60 8.73
N GLY A 23 12.06 -28.38 9.21
CA GLY A 23 12.68 -28.58 10.53
C GLY A 23 14.11 -28.01 10.54
N SER A 24 14.59 -27.59 11.71
CA SER A 24 15.95 -27.10 11.97
C SER A 24 16.91 -28.23 12.32
N ASN A 25 18.22 -28.04 12.07
CA ASN A 25 19.24 -28.19 13.11
C ASN A 25 20.60 -27.59 12.74
N THR A 26 21.24 -27.10 13.80
CA THR A 26 22.59 -26.61 14.08
C THR A 26 23.69 -27.67 13.80
N ASP A 27 25.02 -27.44 13.80
CA ASP A 27 25.84 -26.59 14.67
C ASP A 27 27.36 -26.55 14.27
N THR A 28 28.04 -25.48 14.70
CA THR A 28 29.45 -25.34 15.19
C THR A 28 30.74 -25.59 14.36
N THR A 29 31.51 -24.48 14.21
CA THR A 29 32.96 -24.20 14.51
C THR A 29 34.07 -25.19 14.06
N THR A 30 35.26 -24.77 13.58
CA THR A 30 36.30 -24.02 14.35
C THR A 30 37.53 -23.65 13.46
N SER A 31 38.17 -22.52 13.83
CA SER A 31 39.61 -22.12 13.73
C SER A 31 40.35 -21.85 12.41
N ARG A 32 40.99 -20.67 12.45
CA ARG A 32 41.93 -19.93 11.57
C ARG A 32 43.33 -20.60 11.46
N PRO A 33 44.17 -20.22 10.47
CA PRO A 33 45.25 -19.27 10.79
C PRO A 33 45.50 -18.18 9.72
N ALA A 34 46.22 -17.14 10.16
CA ALA A 34 46.41 -15.84 9.51
C ALA A 34 47.58 -15.80 8.53
N VAL A 35 47.47 -15.02 7.44
CA VAL A 35 48.62 -14.53 6.66
C VAL A 35 48.35 -13.13 6.07
N ASN A 36 49.21 -12.20 6.48
CA ASN A 36 49.73 -10.98 5.85
C ASN A 36 48.83 -9.96 5.13
N GLN A 37 48.78 -8.77 5.75
CA GLN A 37 48.13 -7.54 5.28
C GLN A 37 49.22 -6.54 4.84
N PRO A 38 49.19 -5.99 3.61
CA PRO A 38 49.97 -4.81 3.24
C PRO A 38 49.26 -3.52 3.66
N ALA A 39 50.04 -2.49 3.99
CA ALA A 39 49.62 -1.21 4.54
C ALA A 39 48.60 -0.42 3.68
N PRO A 40 47.69 0.37 4.29
CA PRO A 40 46.74 1.21 3.54
C PRO A 40 47.44 2.44 2.95
N SER A 41 47.34 2.58 1.63
CA SER A 41 47.66 3.83 0.92
C SER A 41 46.65 4.91 1.28
N LEU A 42 47.11 6.10 1.67
CA LEU A 42 46.28 7.29 1.88
C LEU A 42 45.43 7.58 0.64
N SER A 43 44.13 7.33 0.71
CA SER A 43 43.16 7.78 -0.29
C SER A 43 42.82 9.25 -0.05
N LYS A 44 43.11 10.07 -1.07
CA LYS A 44 42.69 11.47 -1.24
C LYS A 44 41.20 11.64 -0.90
N PRO A 45 40.76 12.73 -0.25
CA PRO A 45 39.35 12.93 0.04
C PRO A 45 38.57 13.06 -1.27
N THR A 46 37.72 12.07 -1.54
CA THR A 46 36.67 12.16 -2.55
C THR A 46 35.70 13.22 -2.08
N VAL A 47 35.67 14.36 -2.76
CA VAL A 47 34.61 15.35 -2.62
C VAL A 47 33.31 14.66 -2.99
N SER A 48 32.47 14.38 -1.99
CA SER A 48 31.12 13.88 -2.19
C SER A 48 30.35 14.90 -3.03
N GLN A 49 30.04 14.54 -4.28
CA GLN A 49 29.10 15.31 -5.09
C GLN A 49 27.77 15.43 -4.32
N PRO A 50 27.07 16.59 -4.40
CA PRO A 50 25.73 16.70 -3.86
C PRO A 50 24.84 15.70 -4.59
N THR A 51 24.40 14.65 -3.91
CA THR A 51 23.39 13.74 -4.44
C THR A 51 22.07 14.49 -4.48
N THR A 52 21.61 14.83 -5.69
CA THR A 52 20.24 15.30 -5.91
C THR A 52 19.27 14.33 -5.22
N PRO A 53 18.28 14.81 -4.44
CA PRO A 53 17.32 13.93 -3.79
C PRO A 53 16.63 13.03 -4.81
N LYS A 54 16.64 11.71 -4.57
CA LYS A 54 15.99 10.73 -5.45
C LYS A 54 14.48 10.87 -5.33
N THR A 55 13.82 11.08 -6.47
CA THR A 55 12.35 11.19 -6.59
C THR A 55 11.73 9.84 -6.93
N ALA A 56 10.43 9.69 -6.77
CA ALA A 56 9.68 8.51 -7.22
C ALA A 56 9.85 8.27 -8.73
N LEU A 57 9.92 9.36 -9.52
CA LEU A 57 10.09 9.31 -10.97
C LEU A 57 11.42 8.66 -11.42
N ASP A 58 12.44 8.69 -10.56
CA ASP A 58 13.73 8.06 -10.86
C ASP A 58 13.64 6.52 -10.92
N SER A 59 12.65 5.94 -10.25
CA SER A 59 12.35 4.49 -10.28
C SER A 59 11.42 4.10 -11.44
N VAL A 60 10.86 5.07 -12.16
CA VAL A 60 9.91 4.84 -13.26
C VAL A 60 10.64 4.63 -14.58
N ASP A 61 10.20 3.62 -15.34
CA ASP A 61 10.67 3.39 -16.71
C ASP A 61 10.45 4.65 -17.54
N SER A 62 11.52 5.09 -18.21
CA SER A 62 11.56 6.32 -19.00
C SER A 62 10.39 6.47 -19.98
N ALA A 63 9.89 5.36 -20.55
CA ALA A 63 8.77 5.36 -21.49
C ALA A 63 7.44 5.81 -20.86
N PHE A 64 7.29 5.67 -19.54
CA PHE A 64 6.06 5.96 -18.80
C PHE A 64 6.15 7.22 -17.94
N ARG A 65 7.32 7.88 -17.83
CA ARG A 65 7.52 9.06 -16.97
C ARG A 65 6.49 10.16 -17.19
N SER A 66 6.21 10.52 -18.45
CA SER A 66 5.22 11.56 -18.76
C SER A 66 3.80 11.18 -18.32
N GLN A 67 3.42 9.90 -18.47
CA GLN A 67 2.11 9.42 -18.01
C GLN A 67 2.04 9.41 -16.49
N VAL A 68 3.09 8.95 -15.80
CA VAL A 68 3.14 8.98 -14.34
C VAL A 68 3.06 10.41 -13.81
N ILE A 69 3.76 11.38 -14.42
CA ILE A 69 3.63 12.80 -14.07
C ILE A 69 2.17 13.25 -14.20
N GLN A 70 1.49 12.90 -15.30
CA GLN A 70 0.10 13.31 -15.50
C GLN A 70 -0.85 12.67 -14.47
N GLU A 71 -0.70 11.37 -14.22
CA GLU A 71 -1.65 10.59 -13.41
C GLU A 71 -1.39 10.73 -11.90
N LYS A 72 -0.21 11.20 -11.47
CA LYS A 72 0.10 11.50 -10.05
C LYS A 72 -0.10 12.97 -9.65
N LEU A 73 -0.79 13.73 -10.50
CA LEU A 73 -1.21 15.10 -10.22
C LEU A 73 -2.40 15.09 -9.25
N ILE A 74 -2.31 15.88 -8.18
CA ILE A 74 -3.35 15.98 -7.15
C ILE A 74 -3.78 17.41 -7.01
N GLU A 75 -5.09 17.61 -7.04
CA GLU A 75 -5.75 18.87 -6.74
C GLU A 75 -6.15 18.88 -5.27
N LEU A 76 -5.58 19.82 -4.52
CA LEU A 76 -5.93 20.09 -3.12
C LEU A 76 -6.68 21.43 -3.06
N PRO A 77 -7.38 21.73 -1.95
CA PRO A 77 -7.98 23.04 -1.76
C PRO A 77 -6.97 24.18 -1.98
N ASN A 78 -7.20 24.97 -3.03
CA ASN A 78 -6.41 26.13 -3.45
C ASN A 78 -4.96 25.85 -3.90
N GLN A 79 -4.57 24.59 -4.12
CA GLN A 79 -3.23 24.26 -4.60
C GLN A 79 -3.22 22.97 -5.42
N GLN A 80 -2.22 22.82 -6.27
CA GLN A 80 -1.97 21.58 -7.02
C GLN A 80 -0.57 21.09 -6.68
N THR A 81 -0.43 19.78 -6.49
CA THR A 81 0.86 19.14 -6.25
C THR A 81 0.99 17.87 -7.08
N ASN A 82 2.22 17.36 -7.25
CA ASN A 82 2.48 16.18 -8.06
C ASN A 82 3.47 15.26 -7.37
N PHE A 83 2.97 14.11 -6.91
CA PHE A 83 3.75 13.15 -6.15
C PHE A 83 4.77 12.37 -7.00
N ALA A 84 4.83 12.57 -8.31
CA ALA A 84 5.91 12.03 -9.13
C ALA A 84 7.28 12.65 -8.76
N PHE A 85 7.28 13.91 -8.32
CA PHE A 85 8.51 14.64 -7.97
C PHE A 85 8.91 14.52 -6.50
N ASP A 86 8.05 13.94 -5.66
CA ASP A 86 8.36 13.62 -4.29
C ASP A 86 9.10 12.27 -4.18
N PRO A 87 9.91 12.04 -3.13
CA PRO A 87 10.46 10.73 -2.83
C PRO A 87 9.38 9.67 -2.59
N GLU A 88 9.71 8.40 -2.81
CA GLU A 88 8.89 7.27 -2.33
C GLU A 88 8.80 7.28 -0.79
N GLY A 89 7.66 6.88 -0.25
CA GLY A 89 7.40 6.81 1.19
C GLY A 89 6.30 7.76 1.65
N TRP A 90 6.33 8.13 2.94
CA TRP A 90 5.28 8.94 3.54
C TRP A 90 5.35 10.40 3.10
N ILE A 91 4.22 10.92 2.63
CA ILE A 91 3.96 12.34 2.46
C ILE A 91 2.96 12.74 3.54
N SER A 92 3.28 13.81 4.28
CA SER A 92 2.37 14.39 5.27
C SER A 92 2.43 15.90 5.17
N VAL A 93 1.28 16.51 4.91
CA VAL A 93 1.15 17.97 4.82
C VAL A 93 0.05 18.39 5.78
N GLU A 94 0.44 19.23 6.73
CA GLU A 94 -0.48 19.88 7.67
C GLU A 94 -0.92 21.24 7.09
N ASN A 95 -2.14 21.68 7.42
CA ASN A 95 -2.72 22.96 6.96
C ASN A 95 -3.01 23.03 5.46
N VAL A 96 -3.39 21.92 4.83
CA VAL A 96 -3.97 21.97 3.49
C VAL A 96 -5.32 22.72 3.60
N GLY A 97 -5.46 23.88 2.95
CA GLY A 97 -6.70 24.67 3.02
C GLY A 97 -7.11 25.11 4.44
N ASN A 98 -6.14 25.50 5.28
CA ASN A 98 -6.27 26.02 6.65
C ASN A 98 -6.72 25.06 7.76
N GLU A 99 -7.34 23.91 7.48
CA GLU A 99 -7.76 22.97 8.54
C GLU A 99 -7.60 21.48 8.21
N LEU A 100 -7.11 21.14 7.01
CA LEU A 100 -6.96 19.75 6.60
C LEU A 100 -5.53 19.25 6.76
N LYS A 101 -5.45 17.93 6.90
CA LYS A 101 -4.24 17.14 6.89
C LYS A 101 -4.29 16.18 5.71
N LEU A 102 -3.27 16.23 4.88
CA LEU A 102 -2.97 15.20 3.90
C LEU A 102 -2.03 14.16 4.54
N ARG A 103 -2.36 12.88 4.41
CA ARG A 103 -1.40 11.78 4.62
C ARG A 103 -1.50 10.82 3.45
N ALA A 104 -0.37 10.56 2.80
CA ALA A 104 -0.30 9.64 1.67
C ALA A 104 0.96 8.78 1.73
N TYR A 105 0.87 7.59 1.16
CA TYR A 105 2.02 6.74 0.87
C TYR A 105 2.32 6.79 -0.62
N ASN A 106 3.52 7.26 -0.96
CA ASN A 106 3.97 7.49 -2.31
C ASN A 106 4.83 6.33 -2.81
N LEU A 107 4.49 5.81 -3.99
CA LEU A 107 5.22 4.77 -4.71
C LEU A 107 5.70 5.31 -6.06
N SER A 108 6.41 4.51 -6.86
CA SER A 108 6.99 4.97 -8.13
C SER A 108 5.89 5.35 -9.14
N TYR A 109 4.92 4.45 -9.35
CA TYR A 109 3.84 4.62 -10.33
C TYR A 109 2.54 5.19 -9.74
N SER A 110 2.40 5.16 -8.42
CA SER A 110 1.16 5.50 -7.75
C SER A 110 1.33 6.16 -6.39
N ALA A 111 0.23 6.62 -5.83
CA ALA A 111 0.11 6.99 -4.43
C ALA A 111 -1.31 6.73 -3.94
N ILE A 112 -1.45 6.45 -2.66
CA ILE A 112 -2.74 6.34 -1.98
C ILE A 112 -2.69 7.12 -0.68
N GLY A 113 -3.76 7.82 -0.34
CA GLY A 113 -3.81 8.64 0.85
C GLY A 113 -5.14 9.30 1.06
N TYR A 114 -5.19 10.18 2.05
CA TYR A 114 -6.41 10.86 2.47
C TYR A 114 -6.17 12.33 2.78
N VAL A 115 -7.26 13.10 2.71
CA VAL A 115 -7.31 14.49 3.18
C VAL A 115 -8.45 14.60 4.19
N LEU A 116 -8.11 14.75 5.46
CA LEU A 116 -9.08 14.79 6.56
C LEU A 116 -8.94 16.08 7.39
N PRO A 117 -9.96 16.52 8.13
CA PRO A 117 -9.79 17.54 9.17
C PRO A 117 -8.66 17.16 10.14
N ARG A 118 -7.85 18.14 10.55
CA ARG A 118 -6.73 17.88 11.49
C ARG A 118 -7.18 17.33 12.84
N ASP A 119 -8.37 17.73 13.27
CA ASP A 119 -9.01 17.33 14.53
C ASP A 119 -10.10 16.27 14.30
N VAL A 120 -9.93 15.43 13.26
CA VAL A 120 -10.89 14.37 12.94
C VAL A 120 -11.16 13.46 14.14
N SER A 121 -12.44 13.25 14.43
CA SER A 121 -12.87 12.31 15.46
C SER A 121 -12.74 10.87 14.99
N ILE A 122 -12.07 10.05 15.80
CA ILE A 122 -11.73 8.64 15.52
C ILE A 122 -12.07 7.77 16.73
N ASP A 123 -12.48 6.53 16.49
CA ASP A 123 -12.65 5.54 17.57
C ASP A 123 -11.33 4.84 17.93
N GLU A 124 -11.37 3.97 18.94
CA GLU A 124 -10.21 3.24 19.44
C GLU A 124 -9.60 2.24 18.44
N TYR A 125 -10.35 1.88 17.39
CA TYR A 125 -9.90 1.03 16.30
C TYR A 125 -9.38 1.84 15.12
N GLY A 126 -9.50 3.16 15.16
CA GLY A 126 -9.07 4.08 14.11
C GLY A 126 -10.07 4.33 13.01
N ARG A 127 -11.35 3.94 13.20
CA ARG A 127 -12.43 4.32 12.29
C ARG A 127 -12.75 5.79 12.47
N VAL A 128 -12.93 6.50 11.36
CA VAL A 128 -13.43 7.88 11.38
C VAL A 128 -14.91 7.88 11.80
N ILE A 129 -15.23 8.70 12.79
CA ILE A 129 -16.60 8.88 13.33
C ILE A 129 -17.04 10.36 13.27
N ASP A 130 -16.25 11.20 12.61
CA ASP A 130 -16.50 12.61 12.44
C ASP A 130 -17.57 12.87 11.37
N ASN A 131 -18.61 13.62 11.73
CA ASN A 131 -19.73 13.91 10.83
C ASN A 131 -19.38 14.88 9.69
N ARG A 132 -18.23 15.57 9.77
CA ARG A 132 -17.70 16.42 8.69
C ARG A 132 -17.10 15.60 7.56
N VAL A 133 -16.75 14.34 7.81
CA VAL A 133 -16.07 13.45 6.86
C VAL A 133 -17.10 12.53 6.22
N THR A 134 -17.15 12.52 4.89
CA THR A 134 -17.97 11.57 4.13
C THR A 134 -17.12 10.41 3.62
N ALA A 135 -17.75 9.31 3.22
CA ALA A 135 -17.08 8.16 2.60
C ALA A 135 -16.17 8.54 1.42
N LYS A 136 -16.49 9.65 0.73
CA LYS A 136 -15.76 10.17 -0.42
C LYS A 136 -14.47 10.92 -0.04
N ASP A 137 -14.30 11.27 1.23
CA ASP A 137 -13.17 12.05 1.72
C ASP A 137 -12.06 11.17 2.33
N ASN A 138 -12.28 9.85 2.43
CA ASN A 138 -11.44 8.97 3.24
C ASN A 138 -10.19 8.43 2.54
N PHE A 139 -10.22 8.05 1.26
CA PHE A 139 -9.02 7.59 0.55
C PHE A 139 -9.15 7.78 -0.96
N ASP A 140 -8.12 8.36 -1.56
CA ASP A 140 -7.96 8.47 -3.01
C ASP A 140 -6.69 7.74 -3.47
N ILE A 141 -6.78 7.13 -4.65
CA ILE A 141 -5.67 6.50 -5.35
C ILE A 141 -5.39 7.32 -6.62
N VAL A 142 -4.13 7.70 -6.81
CA VAL A 142 -3.66 8.35 -8.04
C VAL A 142 -2.49 7.58 -8.63
N GLY A 143 -2.29 7.70 -9.94
CA GLY A 143 -1.18 7.09 -10.65
C GLY A 143 -1.57 6.26 -11.86
N LEU A 144 -0.55 5.67 -12.49
CA LEU A 144 -0.71 4.90 -13.71
C LEU A 144 -1.23 3.49 -13.39
N THR A 145 -2.47 3.19 -13.79
CA THR A 145 -3.11 1.88 -13.56
C THR A 145 -2.62 0.81 -14.53
N THR A 146 -2.54 -0.44 -14.08
CA THR A 146 -2.29 -1.58 -14.95
C THR A 146 -3.55 -1.93 -15.74
N LYS A 147 -3.41 -2.17 -17.05
CA LYS A 147 -4.54 -2.63 -17.88
C LYS A 147 -4.82 -4.10 -17.61
N PHE A 148 -6.10 -4.47 -17.62
CA PHE A 148 -6.53 -5.84 -17.37
C PHE A 148 -5.99 -6.84 -18.41
N ASP A 149 -5.90 -6.44 -19.68
CA ASP A 149 -5.40 -7.32 -20.74
C ASP A 149 -3.89 -7.59 -20.64
N ASP A 150 -3.15 -6.72 -19.95
CA ASP A 150 -1.69 -6.84 -19.81
C ASP A 150 -1.29 -7.82 -18.70
N ILE A 151 -2.22 -8.26 -17.84
CA ILE A 151 -1.88 -9.09 -16.67
C ILE A 151 -1.72 -10.58 -16.97
N ALA A 152 -2.28 -11.06 -18.09
CA ALA A 152 -2.39 -12.50 -18.38
C ALA A 152 -1.04 -13.24 -18.39
N ASN A 153 0.06 -12.52 -18.65
CA ASN A 153 1.40 -13.09 -18.76
C ASN A 153 2.34 -12.72 -17.60
N LEU A 154 1.81 -12.09 -16.53
CA LEU A 154 2.63 -11.61 -15.41
C LEU A 154 2.96 -12.69 -14.36
N GLY A 155 2.37 -13.89 -14.46
CA GLY A 155 2.64 -15.01 -13.55
C GLY A 155 2.10 -14.76 -12.14
N ALA A 156 2.92 -15.05 -11.12
CA ALA A 156 2.59 -14.80 -9.72
C ALA A 156 3.54 -13.75 -9.11
N ALA A 157 3.04 -12.99 -8.14
CA ALA A 157 3.80 -11.94 -7.46
C ALA A 157 3.48 -11.89 -5.96
N THR A 158 4.43 -11.36 -5.18
CA THR A 158 4.21 -11.01 -3.77
C THR A 158 4.57 -9.55 -3.60
N TYR A 159 3.62 -8.75 -3.12
CA TYR A 159 3.79 -7.35 -2.78
C TYR A 159 4.02 -7.21 -1.29
N ASN A 160 4.96 -6.35 -0.92
CA ASN A 160 5.20 -5.95 0.46
C ASN A 160 5.06 -4.44 0.57
N GLY A 161 4.51 -3.97 1.68
CA GLY A 161 4.38 -2.54 1.92
C GLY A 161 3.71 -2.23 3.23
N VAL A 162 2.84 -1.22 3.21
CA VAL A 162 2.23 -0.63 4.40
C VAL A 162 0.72 -0.85 4.43
N SER A 163 0.18 -0.87 5.63
CA SER A 163 -1.24 -0.60 5.89
C SER A 163 -1.36 0.66 6.72
N PHE A 164 -2.42 1.43 6.55
CA PHE A 164 -2.67 2.62 7.37
C PHE A 164 -4.12 3.08 7.30
N GLY A 165 -4.60 3.62 8.42
CA GLY A 165 -5.86 4.31 8.55
C GLY A 165 -5.65 5.73 9.06
N ALA A 166 -6.74 6.40 9.46
CA ALA A 166 -6.68 7.72 10.06
C ALA A 166 -5.91 7.73 11.41
N ASN A 167 -5.99 6.63 12.16
CA ASN A 167 -5.31 6.44 13.45
C ASN A 167 -4.40 5.21 13.50
N SER A 168 -4.15 4.55 12.38
CA SER A 168 -3.42 3.27 12.36
C SER A 168 -2.25 3.30 11.38
N GLU A 169 -1.27 2.47 11.68
CA GLU A 169 -0.21 2.08 10.75
C GLU A 169 0.14 0.62 10.97
N GLY A 170 0.58 -0.04 9.91
CA GLY A 170 1.00 -1.44 9.92
C GLY A 170 1.71 -1.81 8.64
N LYS A 171 1.88 -3.11 8.44
CA LYS A 171 2.53 -3.69 7.29
C LYS A 171 1.54 -4.46 6.44
N MET A 172 1.83 -4.55 5.16
CA MET A 172 1.06 -5.34 4.22
C MET A 172 1.94 -6.41 3.57
N ARG A 173 1.37 -7.61 3.42
CA ARG A 173 1.86 -8.64 2.50
C ARG A 173 0.68 -9.12 1.66
N PHE A 174 0.82 -9.09 0.34
CA PHE A 174 -0.25 -9.43 -0.59
C PHE A 174 0.28 -10.30 -1.72
N THR A 175 -0.35 -11.43 -1.97
CA THR A 175 0.07 -12.42 -2.97
C THR A 175 -0.95 -12.50 -4.07
N VAL A 176 -0.44 -12.63 -5.29
CA VAL A 176 -1.25 -12.58 -6.50
C VAL A 176 -0.83 -13.70 -7.43
N ASP A 177 -1.84 -14.33 -8.02
CA ASP A 177 -1.70 -15.25 -9.13
C ASP A 177 -2.52 -14.70 -10.29
N PHE A 178 -1.85 -14.06 -11.25
CA PHE A 178 -2.51 -13.42 -12.39
C PHE A 178 -3.11 -14.44 -13.36
N ALA A 179 -2.50 -15.63 -13.47
CA ALA A 179 -3.00 -16.69 -14.34
C ALA A 179 -4.34 -17.24 -13.82
N ASN A 180 -4.43 -17.47 -12.51
CA ASN A 180 -5.66 -17.94 -11.87
C ASN A 180 -6.57 -16.80 -11.39
N LYS A 181 -6.19 -15.54 -11.65
CA LYS A 181 -6.91 -14.32 -11.26
C LYS A 181 -7.28 -14.28 -9.79
N ASN A 182 -6.38 -14.72 -8.93
CA ASN A 182 -6.60 -14.78 -7.49
C ASN A 182 -5.68 -13.82 -6.75
N VAL A 183 -6.18 -13.28 -5.64
CA VAL A 183 -5.40 -12.47 -4.71
C VAL A 183 -5.70 -12.89 -3.29
N GLU A 184 -4.75 -12.70 -2.37
CA GLU A 184 -4.96 -12.86 -0.93
C GLU A 184 -3.86 -12.09 -0.18
N GLY A 185 -4.02 -11.86 1.11
CA GLY A 185 -3.00 -11.15 1.87
C GLY A 185 -3.34 -10.92 3.33
N ARG A 186 -2.56 -10.04 3.95
CA ARG A 186 -2.76 -9.65 5.34
C ARG A 186 -2.20 -8.26 5.63
N LEU A 187 -2.84 -7.59 6.57
CA LEU A 187 -2.42 -6.32 7.17
C LEU A 187 -2.08 -6.58 8.64
N TYR A 188 -0.80 -6.55 8.98
CA TYR A 188 -0.24 -7.07 10.23
C TYR A 188 0.70 -6.07 10.90
N ASP A 189 1.15 -6.38 12.11
CA ASP A 189 1.92 -5.46 12.97
C ASP A 189 1.24 -4.08 13.10
N ARG A 190 -0.10 -4.08 13.16
CA ARG A 190 -0.90 -2.87 13.18
C ARG A 190 -0.87 -2.24 14.56
N THR A 191 -0.70 -0.93 14.62
CA THR A 191 -0.74 -0.15 15.85
C THR A 191 -1.48 1.16 15.67
N THR A 192 -2.02 1.70 16.75
CA THR A 192 -2.52 3.08 16.79
C THR A 192 -1.37 4.09 16.69
N LEU A 193 -1.59 5.25 16.09
CA LEU A 193 -0.52 6.22 15.84
C LEU A 193 0.04 6.84 17.13
N LYS A 194 -0.86 7.20 18.06
CA LYS A 194 -0.52 8.01 19.25
C LYS A 194 0.13 7.21 20.36
N ASP A 195 -0.48 6.10 20.76
CA ASP A 195 -0.11 5.29 21.92
C ASP A 195 0.51 3.95 21.55
N LYS A 196 0.64 3.65 20.24
CA LYS A 196 1.22 2.40 19.72
C LYS A 196 0.53 1.15 20.27
N LYS A 197 -0.75 1.26 20.64
CA LYS A 197 -1.59 0.13 21.05
C LYS A 197 -1.72 -0.81 19.87
N ALA A 198 -1.49 -2.11 20.11
CA ALA A 198 -1.67 -3.13 19.09
C ALA A 198 -3.12 -3.18 18.62
N LEU A 199 -3.30 -3.28 17.31
CA LEU A 199 -4.58 -3.50 16.65
C LEU A 199 -4.61 -4.92 16.06
N PRO A 200 -5.80 -5.52 15.92
CA PRO A 200 -5.93 -6.83 15.30
C PRO A 200 -5.35 -6.86 13.88
N GLU A 201 -4.74 -8.00 13.52
CA GLU A 201 -4.41 -8.32 12.14
C GLU A 201 -5.71 -8.40 11.31
N ILE A 202 -5.64 -7.89 10.07
CA ILE A 202 -6.71 -8.05 9.10
C ILE A 202 -6.22 -9.03 8.04
N ILE A 203 -6.92 -10.15 7.90
CA ILE A 203 -6.67 -11.10 6.82
C ILE A 203 -7.49 -10.66 5.60
N LEU A 204 -6.84 -10.57 4.45
CA LEU A 204 -7.50 -10.40 3.16
C LEU A 204 -7.69 -11.80 2.59
N GLU A 205 -8.89 -12.34 2.71
CA GLU A 205 -9.21 -13.67 2.23
C GLU A 205 -9.05 -13.74 0.71
N LYS A 206 -9.06 -14.96 0.17
CA LYS A 206 -8.94 -15.17 -1.27
C LYS A 206 -10.03 -14.40 -2.02
N GLY A 207 -9.59 -13.44 -2.82
CA GLY A 207 -10.42 -12.63 -3.72
C GLY A 207 -10.07 -12.85 -5.19
N THR A 208 -10.71 -12.08 -6.05
CA THR A 208 -10.65 -12.25 -7.50
C THR A 208 -10.14 -10.99 -8.19
N ILE A 209 -9.33 -11.17 -9.25
CA ILE A 209 -8.95 -10.11 -10.17
C ILE A 209 -10.02 -9.98 -11.26
N MET A 210 -10.50 -8.76 -11.48
CA MET A 210 -11.55 -8.42 -12.43
C MET A 210 -11.20 -7.18 -13.24
N SER A 211 -11.87 -7.03 -14.38
CA SER A 211 -11.77 -5.81 -15.19
C SER A 211 -12.80 -4.81 -14.69
N ALA A 212 -12.35 -3.62 -14.32
CA ALA A 212 -13.21 -2.46 -14.10
C ALA A 212 -12.76 -1.35 -15.06
N ASP A 213 -13.56 -1.02 -16.08
CA ASP A 213 -13.19 -0.07 -17.13
C ASP A 213 -11.83 -0.35 -17.78
N SER A 214 -11.55 -1.63 -18.07
CA SER A 214 -10.26 -2.12 -18.61
C SER A 214 -9.07 -2.02 -17.66
N ILE A 215 -9.28 -1.65 -16.41
CA ILE A 215 -8.27 -1.62 -15.36
C ILE A 215 -8.24 -2.97 -14.64
N ALA A 216 -7.03 -3.45 -14.34
CA ALA A 216 -6.83 -4.60 -13.49
C ALA A 216 -7.15 -4.24 -12.02
N SER A 217 -8.34 -4.62 -11.58
CA SER A 217 -8.83 -4.38 -10.23
C SER A 217 -9.07 -5.70 -9.51
N PHE A 218 -9.18 -5.65 -8.19
CA PHE A 218 -9.46 -6.85 -7.40
C PHE A 218 -10.37 -6.53 -6.22
N GLY A 219 -10.99 -7.58 -5.69
CA GLY A 219 -11.80 -7.48 -4.48
C GLY A 219 -12.08 -8.84 -3.84
N GLY A 220 -12.45 -8.79 -2.57
CA GLY A 220 -12.75 -9.97 -1.76
C GLY A 220 -13.29 -9.57 -0.38
N MET A 221 -13.29 -10.53 0.54
CA MET A 221 -13.66 -10.29 1.93
C MET A 221 -12.42 -10.25 2.80
N ALA A 222 -12.38 -9.29 3.71
CA ALA A 222 -11.41 -9.22 4.78
C ALA A 222 -12.06 -9.73 6.07
N HIS A 223 -11.26 -10.31 6.96
CA HIS A 223 -11.70 -10.62 8.30
C HIS A 223 -10.70 -10.18 9.37
N ALA A 224 -11.24 -9.82 10.53
CA ALA A 224 -10.48 -9.56 11.75
C ALA A 224 -11.23 -10.11 12.96
N THR A 225 -10.50 -10.47 14.01
CA THR A 225 -11.09 -10.84 15.32
C THR A 225 -10.95 -9.65 16.26
N ILE A 226 -12.08 -9.10 16.70
CA ILE A 226 -12.16 -7.94 17.60
C ILE A 226 -12.91 -8.39 18.85
N ASP A 227 -12.26 -8.36 20.01
CA ASP A 227 -12.84 -8.79 21.30
C ASP A 227 -13.51 -10.18 21.25
N GLY A 228 -12.92 -11.10 20.49
CA GLY A 228 -13.44 -12.47 20.30
C GLY A 228 -14.56 -12.59 19.26
N ILE A 229 -14.97 -11.50 18.62
CA ILE A 229 -15.97 -11.47 17.55
C ILE A 229 -15.28 -11.40 16.20
N GLN A 230 -15.66 -12.30 15.29
CA GLN A 230 -15.23 -12.23 13.89
C GLN A 230 -16.03 -11.17 13.14
N VAL A 231 -15.31 -10.22 12.55
CA VAL A 231 -15.87 -9.16 11.71
C VAL A 231 -15.39 -9.41 10.29
N HIS A 232 -16.34 -9.49 9.35
CA HIS A 232 -16.07 -9.63 7.92
C HIS A 232 -16.53 -8.38 7.18
N THR A 233 -15.64 -7.77 6.40
CA THR A 233 -15.95 -6.60 5.58
C THR A 233 -15.29 -6.69 4.21
N PRO A 234 -15.83 -6.05 3.17
CA PRO A 234 -15.20 -6.08 1.85
C PRO A 234 -13.83 -5.39 1.84
N TYR A 235 -12.95 -5.85 0.96
CA TYR A 235 -11.79 -5.08 0.51
C TYR A 235 -11.77 -5.00 -1.02
N SER A 236 -11.12 -3.96 -1.53
CA SER A 236 -10.94 -3.78 -2.97
C SER A 236 -9.69 -2.98 -3.28
N GLY A 237 -9.17 -3.08 -4.50
CA GLY A 237 -8.02 -2.30 -4.93
C GLY A 237 -7.71 -2.48 -6.41
N THR A 238 -6.56 -1.95 -6.80
CA THR A 238 -6.09 -1.97 -8.19
C THR A 238 -4.59 -2.19 -8.28
N PHE A 239 -4.15 -2.73 -9.41
CA PHE A 239 -2.75 -2.86 -9.77
C PHE A 239 -2.26 -1.59 -10.48
N MET A 240 -1.03 -1.19 -10.16
CA MET A 240 -0.43 0.04 -10.67
C MET A 240 0.90 -0.26 -11.37
N GLY A 241 1.20 0.56 -12.37
CA GLY A 241 2.33 0.42 -13.28
C GLY A 241 2.04 -0.51 -14.47
N PRO A 242 2.80 -0.41 -15.56
CA PRO A 242 2.57 -1.15 -16.79
C PRO A 242 2.71 -2.68 -16.63
N LYS A 243 3.34 -3.16 -15.57
CA LYS A 243 3.57 -4.59 -15.29
C LYS A 243 3.10 -4.98 -13.89
N ALA A 244 2.08 -4.30 -13.38
CA ALA A 244 1.60 -4.45 -12.00
C ALA A 244 2.76 -4.42 -10.99
N GLU A 245 3.61 -3.42 -11.07
CA GLU A 245 4.74 -3.21 -10.14
C GLU A 245 4.25 -2.95 -8.71
N GLU A 246 3.06 -2.37 -8.59
CA GLU A 246 2.51 -1.85 -7.36
C GLU A 246 1.06 -2.30 -7.17
N VAL A 247 0.61 -2.29 -5.91
CA VAL A 247 -0.77 -2.57 -5.52
C VAL A 247 -1.23 -1.52 -4.53
N ASN A 248 -2.45 -1.00 -4.73
CA ASN A 248 -3.13 -0.12 -3.79
C ASN A 248 -4.54 -0.62 -3.53
N GLY A 249 -5.03 -0.52 -2.30
CA GLY A 249 -6.40 -0.88 -1.97
C GLY A 249 -6.84 -0.40 -0.61
N VAL A 250 -8.09 -0.70 -0.29
CA VAL A 250 -8.75 -0.35 0.97
C VAL A 250 -9.56 -1.53 1.50
N VAL A 251 -9.58 -1.65 2.82
CA VAL A 251 -10.54 -2.45 3.59
C VAL A 251 -11.65 -1.50 4.03
N LEU A 252 -12.90 -1.93 3.88
CA LEU A 252 -14.07 -1.16 4.30
C LEU A 252 -14.47 -1.50 5.74
N ASP A 253 -15.16 -0.58 6.43
CA ASP A 253 -15.86 -0.87 7.68
C ASP A 253 -17.25 -1.49 7.41
N ASP A 254 -17.94 -1.81 8.49
CA ASP A 254 -19.31 -2.34 8.51
C ASP A 254 -20.37 -1.40 7.92
N ARG A 255 -20.01 -0.12 7.71
CA ARG A 255 -20.83 0.90 7.05
C ARG A 255 -20.45 1.10 5.58
N GLY A 256 -19.49 0.30 5.07
CA GLY A 256 -19.00 0.39 3.70
C GLY A 256 -18.04 1.58 3.47
N ASN A 257 -17.58 2.24 4.53
CA ASN A 257 -16.61 3.33 4.40
C ASN A 257 -15.19 2.78 4.41
N PRO A 258 -14.26 3.37 3.64
CA PRO A 258 -12.85 3.02 3.76
C PRO A 258 -12.33 3.20 5.19
N TYR A 259 -11.74 2.14 5.74
CA TYR A 259 -11.22 2.07 7.11
C TYR A 259 -9.69 2.05 7.13
N GLU A 260 -9.10 1.14 6.37
CA GLU A 260 -7.65 0.92 6.32
C GLU A 260 -7.22 0.81 4.85
N ALA A 261 -6.33 1.68 4.41
CA ALA A 261 -5.66 1.55 3.13
C ALA A 261 -4.46 0.61 3.24
N PHE A 262 -4.07 0.06 2.09
CA PHE A 262 -2.81 -0.66 1.95
C PHE A 262 -2.17 -0.37 0.60
N ALA A 263 -0.84 -0.35 0.60
CA ALA A 263 -0.03 0.00 -0.56
C ALA A 263 1.28 -0.78 -0.53
N GLY A 264 1.75 -1.27 -1.67
CA GLY A 264 3.06 -1.90 -1.73
C GLY A 264 3.54 -2.21 -3.12
N LYS A 265 4.75 -2.74 -3.19
CA LYS A 265 5.45 -3.10 -4.43
C LYS A 265 6.00 -4.52 -4.34
N LYS A 266 6.14 -5.16 -5.50
CA LYS A 266 6.72 -6.50 -5.63
C LYS A 266 8.23 -6.54 -5.40
#